data_AF-A0A7R8X4G5-F1
#
_entry.id   AF-A0A7R8X4G5-F1
#
_cell.length_a   1.000
_cell.length_b   1.000
_cell.length_c   1.000
_cell.angle_alpha   90.00
_cell.angle_beta   90.00
_cell.angle_gamma   90.00
#
_symmetry.space_group_name_H-M   'P 1'
#
loop_
_entity.id
_entity.type
_entity.pdbx_description
1 polymer ?
#
loop_
_entity_poly.entity_id
_entity_poly.type
_entity_poly.pdbx_seq_one_letter_code
_entity_poly.pdbx_strand_id
1 'polypeptide(L)'
;MATPMYGSANAARAEELDVEFLGIIYEIIRSIDRDPIDSAQKARDTQDTTHKILELNNKLQQCREQIQKLPGIECSKEEQLKRLEALRKQLILKKELLLKYRNIRRFMMLRWLLHRILNNEQLIEKLSQSYPIRRAAQMTAYLYNRAKMAQDDISGSDAVKRLSERKNSFVQ
;
A
#
# COMPACT_ATOMS: atom_id res chain seq x y z
N MET A 1 16.45 9.70 -12.86
CA MET A 1 16.73 8.26 -12.65
C MET A 1 15.40 7.55 -12.45
N ALA A 2 14.88 6.90 -13.49
CA ALA A 2 13.64 6.15 -13.43
C ALA A 2 13.95 4.72 -12.97
N THR A 3 13.50 4.34 -11.78
CA THR A 3 13.53 2.94 -11.34
C THR A 3 12.49 2.16 -12.16
N PRO A 4 12.84 1.03 -12.79
CA PRO A 4 11.86 0.25 -13.53
C PRO A 4 10.86 -0.36 -12.54
N MET A 5 9.61 0.04 -12.69
CA MET A 5 8.44 -0.58 -12.10
C MET A 5 8.03 -1.72 -13.01
N TYR A 6 8.41 -2.95 -12.71
CA TYR A 6 7.67 -4.20 -12.96
C TYR A 6 8.51 -5.29 -12.29
N GLY A 7 7.86 -6.18 -11.53
CA GLY A 7 8.53 -7.39 -11.05
C GLY A 7 9.25 -8.02 -12.22
N SER A 8 10.54 -8.29 -12.04
CA SER A 8 11.35 -9.00 -13.03
C SER A 8 10.60 -10.28 -13.39
N ALA A 9 10.06 -10.32 -14.62
CA ALA A 9 9.40 -11.50 -15.16
C ALA A 9 10.35 -12.70 -15.27
N ASN A 10 11.65 -12.49 -14.97
CA ASN A 10 12.72 -13.48 -14.98
C ASN A 10 13.32 -13.72 -13.58
N ALA A 11 12.69 -13.25 -12.50
CA ALA A 11 13.17 -13.57 -11.15
C ALA A 11 12.78 -15.01 -10.80
N ALA A 12 13.77 -15.89 -10.72
CA ALA A 12 13.60 -17.28 -10.28
C ALA A 12 12.77 -17.31 -8.99
N ARG A 13 11.67 -18.07 -9.01
CA ARG A 13 10.77 -18.21 -7.86
C ARG A 13 11.26 -19.39 -7.02
N ALA A 14 11.18 -19.25 -5.70
CA ALA A 14 11.52 -20.34 -4.78
C ALA A 14 10.64 -21.59 -5.00
N GLU A 15 9.44 -21.40 -5.57
CA GLU A 15 8.46 -22.45 -5.89
C GLU A 15 8.86 -23.32 -7.09
N GLU A 16 9.80 -22.86 -7.93
CA GLU A 16 10.24 -23.55 -9.16
C GLU A 16 11.54 -24.35 -8.97
N LEU A 17 12.07 -24.39 -7.75
CA LEU A 17 13.30 -25.14 -7.45
C LEU A 17 13.03 -26.64 -7.49
N ASP A 18 13.83 -27.37 -8.26
CA ASP A 18 13.83 -28.84 -8.23
C ASP A 18 14.60 -29.32 -6.99
N VAL A 19 13.86 -29.60 -5.92
CA VAL A 19 14.36 -30.13 -4.64
C VAL A 19 14.01 -31.60 -4.43
N GLU A 20 13.62 -32.32 -5.49
CA GLU A 20 13.23 -33.73 -5.41
C GLU A 20 14.47 -34.65 -5.44
N PHE A 21 15.12 -34.81 -4.29
CA PHE A 21 16.26 -35.71 -4.12
C PHE A 21 15.90 -37.04 -3.44
N LEU A 22 14.75 -37.09 -2.76
CA LEU A 22 14.42 -38.20 -1.86
C LEU A 22 14.34 -39.55 -2.58
N GLY A 23 13.81 -39.59 -3.81
CA GLY A 23 13.76 -40.81 -4.62
C GLY A 23 15.15 -41.38 -4.91
N ILE A 24 16.08 -40.53 -5.34
CA ILE A 24 17.46 -40.93 -5.64
C ILE A 24 18.19 -41.39 -4.38
N ILE A 25 18.02 -40.67 -3.27
CA ILE A 25 18.62 -41.04 -1.97
C ILE A 25 18.09 -42.41 -1.51
N TYR A 26 16.77 -42.62 -1.60
CA TYR A 26 16.16 -43.89 -1.24
C TYR A 26 16.69 -45.05 -2.09
N GLU A 27 16.83 -44.84 -3.39
CA GLU A 27 17.36 -45.85 -4.30
C GLU A 27 18.83 -46.21 -4.03
N ILE A 28 19.66 -45.24 -3.65
CA ILE A 28 21.06 -45.46 -3.25
C ILE A 28 21.13 -46.26 -1.96
N ILE A 29 20.37 -45.87 -0.93
CA ILE A 29 20.33 -46.60 0.35
C ILE A 29 19.88 -48.04 0.11
N ARG A 30 18.82 -48.22 -0.68
CA ARG A 30 18.29 -49.53 -1.02
C ARG A 30 19.25 -50.41 -1.81
N SER A 31 20.11 -49.83 -2.65
CA SER A 31 21.10 -50.61 -3.41
C SER A 31 22.31 -51.00 -2.56
N ILE A 32 22.66 -50.21 -1.56
CA ILE A 32 23.72 -50.52 -0.59
C ILE A 32 23.28 -51.62 0.38
N ASP A 33 22.02 -51.61 0.82
CA ASP A 33 21.46 -52.61 1.74
C ASP A 33 21.16 -53.97 1.06
N ARG A 34 21.39 -54.09 -0.25
CA ARG A 34 21.08 -55.28 -1.02
C ARG A 34 22.25 -56.28 -1.02
N ASP A 35 22.01 -57.49 -0.52
CA ASP A 35 23.03 -58.55 -0.57
C ASP A 35 23.22 -59.09 -2.00
N PRO A 36 24.44 -59.05 -2.57
CA PRO A 36 24.70 -59.55 -3.92
C PRO A 36 24.67 -61.08 -3.97
N ILE A 37 23.91 -61.63 -4.91
CA ILE A 37 23.74 -63.09 -5.10
C ILE A 37 24.95 -63.71 -5.82
N ASP A 38 25.59 -62.97 -6.75
CA ASP A 38 26.82 -63.40 -7.44
C ASP A 38 27.80 -62.22 -7.73
N SER A 39 29.01 -62.55 -8.19
CA SER A 39 30.08 -61.59 -8.50
C SER A 39 29.77 -60.64 -9.67
N ALA A 40 29.06 -61.13 -10.70
CA ALA A 40 28.68 -60.33 -11.85
C ALA A 40 27.55 -59.33 -11.51
N GLN A 41 26.61 -59.75 -10.67
CA GLN A 41 25.53 -58.94 -10.12
C GLN A 41 26.09 -57.85 -9.20
N LYS A 42 27.07 -58.19 -8.35
CA LYS A 42 27.78 -57.21 -7.51
C LYS A 42 28.42 -56.09 -8.35
N ALA A 43 29.06 -56.43 -9.47
CA ALA A 43 29.69 -55.45 -10.34
C ALA A 43 28.66 -54.51 -10.99
N ARG A 44 27.53 -55.05 -11.44
CA ARG A 44 26.42 -54.27 -12.02
C ARG A 44 25.75 -53.37 -10.98
N ASP A 45 25.39 -53.90 -9.82
CA ASP A 45 24.74 -53.13 -8.75
C ASP A 45 25.65 -52.00 -8.23
N THR A 46 26.97 -52.24 -8.19
CA THR A 46 27.97 -51.21 -7.86
C THR A 46 28.01 -50.10 -8.92
N GLN A 47 27.98 -50.46 -10.20
CA GLN A 47 27.94 -49.50 -11.31
C GLN A 47 26.66 -48.65 -11.27
N ASP A 48 25.50 -49.28 -11.06
CA ASP A 48 24.20 -48.60 -10.98
C ASP A 48 24.14 -47.65 -9.78
N THR A 49 24.66 -48.09 -8.62
CA THR A 49 24.75 -47.24 -7.43
C THR A 49 25.64 -46.03 -7.68
N THR A 50 26.77 -46.22 -8.38
CA THR A 50 27.68 -45.13 -8.75
C THR A 50 27.00 -44.12 -9.67
N HIS A 51 26.20 -44.60 -10.64
CA HIS A 51 25.42 -43.74 -11.53
C HIS A 51 24.41 -42.89 -10.76
N LYS A 52 23.68 -43.48 -9.81
CA LYS A 52 22.70 -42.75 -8.98
C LYS A 52 23.36 -41.72 -8.05
N ILE A 53 24.55 -42.02 -7.53
CA ILE A 53 25.33 -41.07 -6.74
C ILE A 53 25.74 -39.87 -7.62
N LEU A 54 26.15 -40.11 -8.86
CA LEU A 54 26.50 -39.04 -9.79
C LEU A 54 25.28 -38.19 -10.16
N GLU A 55 24.14 -38.82 -10.39
CA GLU A 55 22.86 -38.14 -10.64
C GLU A 55 22.48 -37.24 -9.47
N LEU A 56 22.55 -37.74 -8.23
CA LEU A 56 22.30 -36.96 -7.03
C LEU A 56 23.23 -35.74 -6.95
N ASN A 57 24.53 -35.93 -7.21
CA ASN A 57 25.51 -34.85 -7.19
C ASN A 57 25.16 -33.75 -8.22
N ASN A 58 24.85 -34.15 -9.45
CA ASN A 58 24.44 -33.21 -10.50
C ASN A 58 23.18 -32.44 -10.12
N LYS A 59 22.17 -33.13 -9.58
CA LYS A 59 20.92 -32.49 -9.13
C LYS A 59 21.15 -31.50 -7.98
N LEU A 60 21.98 -31.85 -7.00
CA LEU A 60 22.35 -30.94 -5.91
C LEU A 60 23.10 -29.70 -6.44
N GLN A 61 23.99 -29.89 -7.40
CA GLN A 61 24.73 -28.79 -8.00
C GLN A 61 23.81 -27.85 -8.80
N GLN A 62 22.89 -28.40 -9.59
CA GLN A 62 21.87 -27.61 -10.29
C GLN A 62 20.98 -26.83 -9.32
N CYS A 63 20.50 -27.45 -8.26
CA CYS A 63 19.73 -26.78 -7.22
C CYS A 63 20.54 -25.65 -6.55
N ARG A 64 21.83 -25.86 -6.29
CA ARG A 64 22.72 -24.82 -5.75
C ARG A 64 22.84 -23.62 -6.70
N GLU A 65 23.00 -23.86 -7.99
CA GLU A 65 23.04 -22.80 -9.01
C GLU A 65 21.73 -22.04 -9.12
N GLN A 66 20.59 -22.73 -8.99
CA GLN A 66 19.27 -22.11 -8.97
C GLN A 66 19.08 -21.25 -7.71
N ILE A 67 19.50 -21.73 -6.54
CA ILE A 67 19.44 -20.99 -5.28
C ILE A 67 20.25 -19.69 -5.36
N GLN A 68 21.44 -19.71 -5.97
CA GLN A 68 22.26 -18.49 -6.16
C GLN A 68 21.59 -17.44 -7.04
N LYS A 69 20.67 -17.85 -7.93
CA LYS A 69 19.91 -16.93 -8.80
C LYS A 69 18.67 -16.35 -8.10
N LEU A 70 18.34 -16.79 -6.89
CA LEU A 70 17.16 -16.31 -6.17
C LEU A 70 17.35 -14.85 -5.75
N PRO A 71 16.36 -13.98 -6.02
CA PRO A 71 16.44 -12.58 -5.64
C PRO A 71 16.45 -12.43 -4.11
N GLY A 72 17.36 -11.59 -3.61
CA GLY A 72 17.43 -11.27 -2.18
C GLY A 72 18.26 -12.24 -1.35
N ILE A 73 18.86 -13.28 -1.93
CA ILE A 73 19.79 -14.18 -1.22
C ILE A 73 21.04 -13.46 -0.70
N GLU A 74 21.43 -12.36 -1.34
CA GLU A 74 22.54 -11.51 -0.92
C GLU A 74 22.19 -10.54 0.22
N CYS A 75 20.91 -10.38 0.55
CA CYS A 75 20.46 -9.42 1.55
C CYS A 75 20.31 -10.09 2.92
N SER A 76 20.76 -9.39 3.96
CA SER A 76 20.41 -9.74 5.33
C SER A 76 18.90 -9.66 5.54
N LYS A 77 18.34 -10.52 6.41
CA LYS A 77 16.93 -10.46 6.83
C LYS A 77 16.53 -9.05 7.28
N GLU A 78 17.40 -8.35 8.01
CA GLU A 78 17.13 -7.00 8.49
C GLU A 78 17.06 -5.98 7.35
N GLU A 79 17.94 -6.12 6.35
CA GLU A 79 17.95 -5.24 5.17
C GLU A 79 16.70 -5.47 4.31
N GLN A 80 16.29 -6.72 4.14
CA GLN A 80 15.05 -7.07 3.45
C GLN A 80 13.83 -6.43 4.14
N LEU A 81 13.76 -6.52 5.47
CA LEU A 81 12.69 -5.90 6.26
C LEU A 81 12.70 -4.38 6.15
N LYS A 82 13.86 -3.73 6.27
CA LYS A 82 14.00 -2.27 6.08
C LYS A 82 13.52 -1.84 4.68
N ARG A 83 13.89 -2.58 3.64
CA ARG A 83 13.43 -2.32 2.26
C ARG A 83 11.92 -2.46 2.12
N LEU A 84 11.34 -3.48 2.74
CA LEU A 84 9.90 -3.72 2.74
C LEU A 84 9.13 -2.60 3.48
N GLU A 85 9.63 -2.12 4.61
CA GLU A 85 9.06 -0.98 5.32
C GLU A 85 9.14 0.30 4.48
N ALA A 86 10.27 0.55 3.82
CA ALA A 86 10.42 1.69 2.92
C ALA A 86 9.42 1.64 1.76
N LEU A 87 9.20 0.47 1.17
CA LEU A 87 8.19 0.27 0.11
C LEU A 87 6.77 0.52 0.63
N ARG A 88 6.43 0.03 1.83
CA ARG A 88 5.12 0.32 2.45
C ARG A 88 4.91 1.82 2.65
N LYS A 89 5.92 2.54 3.17
CA LYS A 89 5.88 4.00 3.33
C LYS A 89 5.69 4.71 1.98
N GLN A 90 6.44 4.32 0.96
CA GLN A 90 6.28 4.88 -0.39
C GLN A 90 4.87 4.66 -0.96
N LEU A 91 4.29 3.48 -0.74
CA LEU A 91 2.95 3.14 -1.21
C LEU A 91 1.90 4.05 -0.55
N ILE A 92 1.98 4.22 0.77
CA ILE A 92 1.09 5.12 1.53
C ILE A 92 1.20 6.54 0.99
N LEU A 93 2.41 7.08 0.88
CA LEU A 93 2.65 8.43 0.36
C LEU A 93 2.10 8.61 -1.05
N LYS A 94 2.35 7.64 -1.95
CA LYS A 94 1.81 7.68 -3.33
C LYS A 94 0.28 7.69 -3.34
N LYS A 95 -0.37 6.90 -2.47
CA LYS A 95 -1.84 6.90 -2.34
C LYS A 95 -2.36 8.25 -1.84
N GLU A 96 -1.74 8.82 -0.81
CA GLU A 96 -2.11 10.14 -0.29
C GLU A 96 -1.98 11.23 -1.36
N LEU A 97 -0.89 11.19 -2.13
CA LEU A 97 -0.63 12.11 -3.22
C LEU A 97 -1.73 12.00 -4.30
N LEU A 98 -2.08 10.78 -4.71
CA LEU A 98 -3.17 10.53 -5.67
C LEU A 98 -4.51 11.04 -5.14
N LEU A 99 -4.81 10.82 -3.86
CA LEU A 99 -6.02 11.35 -3.22
C LEU A 99 -6.04 12.87 -3.24
N LYS A 100 -4.91 13.52 -2.92
CA LYS A 100 -4.77 14.98 -2.97
C LYS A 100 -5.03 15.52 -4.38
N TYR A 101 -4.41 14.94 -5.40
CA TYR A 101 -4.61 15.38 -6.79
C TYR A 101 -6.03 15.14 -7.29
N ARG A 102 -6.66 14.02 -6.90
CA ARG A 102 -8.07 13.75 -7.21
C ARG A 102 -8.99 14.80 -6.59
N ASN A 103 -8.76 15.15 -5.32
CA ASN A 103 -9.57 16.12 -4.60
C ASN A 103 -9.38 17.54 -5.13
N ILE A 104 -8.14 17.94 -5.42
CA ILE A 104 -7.84 19.24 -6.05
C ILE A 104 -8.53 19.34 -7.40
N ARG A 105 -8.42 18.32 -8.27
CA ARG A 105 -9.10 18.32 -9.58
C ARG A 105 -10.61 18.49 -9.42
N ARG A 106 -11.23 17.74 -8.50
CA ARG A 106 -12.67 17.81 -8.25
C ARG A 106 -13.09 19.20 -7.72
N PHE A 107 -12.31 19.76 -6.78
CA PHE A 107 -12.57 21.07 -6.21
C PHE A 107 -12.36 22.20 -7.23
N MET A 108 -11.31 22.15 -8.06
CA MET A 108 -11.08 23.15 -9.10
C MET A 108 -12.16 23.11 -10.18
N MET A 109 -12.61 21.93 -10.59
CA MET A 109 -13.74 21.78 -11.52
C MET A 109 -15.04 22.36 -10.94
N LEU A 110 -15.34 22.06 -9.67
CA LEU A 110 -16.51 22.62 -8.99
C LEU A 110 -16.41 24.13 -8.85
N ARG A 111 -15.27 24.66 -8.41
CA ARG A 111 -15.03 26.10 -8.29
C ARG A 111 -15.15 26.82 -9.64
N TRP A 112 -14.59 26.25 -10.70
CA TRP A 112 -14.70 26.79 -12.05
C TRP A 112 -16.15 26.82 -12.52
N LEU A 113 -16.89 25.72 -12.33
CA LEU A 113 -18.31 25.64 -12.68
C LEU A 113 -19.12 26.67 -11.89
N LEU A 114 -18.86 26.78 -10.59
CA LEU A 114 -19.52 27.76 -9.72
C LEU A 114 -19.23 29.18 -10.17
N HIS A 115 -17.98 29.49 -10.51
CA HIS A 115 -17.59 30.81 -11.01
C HIS A 115 -18.25 31.14 -12.35
N ARG A 116 -18.40 30.13 -13.23
CA ARG A 116 -19.09 30.29 -14.51
C ARG A 116 -20.59 30.54 -14.34
N ILE A 117 -21.23 29.88 -13.37
CA ILE A 117 -22.66 30.06 -13.08
C ILE A 117 -22.90 31.40 -12.35
N LEU A 118 -22.03 31.76 -11.41
CA LEU A 118 -22.16 32.96 -10.59
C LEU A 118 -21.73 34.26 -11.31
N ASN A 119 -20.96 34.18 -12.40
CA ASN A 119 -20.59 35.36 -13.17
C ASN A 119 -21.62 35.73 -14.26
N ASN A 120 -22.81 35.12 -14.24
CA ASN A 120 -23.89 35.42 -15.17
C ASN A 120 -25.13 35.91 -14.39
N GLU A 121 -25.36 37.21 -14.43
CA GLU A 121 -26.42 37.90 -13.70
C GLU A 121 -27.83 37.38 -14.04
N GLN A 122 -28.12 37.13 -15.32
CA GLN A 122 -29.42 36.63 -15.78
C GLN A 122 -29.72 35.22 -15.26
N LEU A 123 -28.70 34.38 -15.12
CA LEU A 123 -28.84 33.04 -14.55
C LEU A 123 -29.06 33.12 -13.04
N ILE A 124 -28.34 33.99 -12.33
CA ILE A 124 -28.52 34.21 -10.90
C ILE A 124 -29.95 34.66 -10.61
N GLU A 125 -30.49 35.58 -11.42
CA GLU A 125 -31.85 36.07 -11.25
C GLU A 125 -32.86 34.93 -11.39
N LYS A 126 -32.77 34.14 -12.47
CA LYS A 126 -33.64 32.96 -12.68
C LYS A 126 -33.48 31.89 -11.60
N LEU A 127 -32.26 31.68 -11.12
CA LEU A 127 -31.96 30.77 -10.01
C LEU A 127 -32.58 31.26 -8.70
N SER A 128 -32.50 32.55 -8.39
CA SER A 128 -33.12 33.12 -7.19
C SER A 128 -34.65 33.03 -7.20
N GLN A 129 -35.24 33.07 -8.40
CA GLN A 129 -36.67 32.85 -8.60
C GLN A 129 -37.07 31.37 -8.42
N SER A 130 -36.13 30.43 -8.43
CA SER A 130 -36.44 29.01 -8.22
C SER A 130 -36.80 28.72 -6.75
N TYR A 131 -37.83 27.90 -6.56
CA TYR A 131 -38.30 27.46 -5.24
C TYR A 131 -37.20 26.85 -4.33
N PRO A 132 -36.33 25.94 -4.80
CA PRO A 132 -35.31 25.33 -3.92
C PRO A 132 -34.26 26.34 -3.42
N ILE A 133 -33.85 27.30 -4.24
CA ILE A 133 -32.85 28.30 -3.87
C ILE A 133 -33.45 29.31 -2.88
N ARG A 134 -34.72 29.68 -3.08
CA ARG A 134 -35.43 30.55 -2.16
C ARG A 134 -35.58 29.92 -0.78
N ARG A 135 -35.95 28.63 -0.73
CA ARG A 135 -36.02 27.88 0.53
C ARG A 135 -34.65 27.76 1.20
N ALA A 136 -33.59 27.51 0.44
CA ALA A 136 -32.22 27.48 0.96
C ALA A 136 -31.82 28.85 1.55
N ALA A 137 -32.09 29.95 0.84
CA ALA A 137 -31.82 31.30 1.31
C ALA A 137 -32.60 31.64 2.59
N GLN A 138 -33.87 31.24 2.68
CA GLN A 138 -34.67 31.40 3.90
C GLN A 138 -34.08 30.63 5.08
N MET A 139 -33.65 29.38 4.86
CA MET A 139 -32.99 28.58 5.89
C MET A 139 -31.68 29.21 6.34
N THR A 140 -30.85 29.69 5.40
CA THR A 140 -29.59 30.36 5.71
C THR A 140 -29.81 31.70 6.44
N ALA A 141 -30.79 32.51 6.02
CA ALA A 141 -31.14 33.76 6.67
C ALA A 141 -31.68 33.55 8.09
N TYR A 142 -32.54 32.54 8.27
CA TYR A 142 -33.02 32.13 9.59
C TYR A 142 -31.86 31.72 10.51
N LEU A 143 -30.93 30.90 10.01
CA LEU A 143 -29.75 30.49 10.76
C LEU A 143 -28.84 31.68 11.10
N TYR A 144 -28.60 32.59 10.15
CA TYR A 144 -27.80 33.79 10.37
C TYR A 144 -28.42 34.71 11.42
N ASN A 145 -29.71 35.02 11.28
CA ASN A 145 -30.42 35.87 12.23
C ASN A 145 -30.47 35.22 13.63
N ARG A 146 -30.71 33.91 13.71
CA ARG A 146 -30.69 33.18 14.98
C ARG A 146 -29.31 33.21 15.65
N ALA A 147 -28.25 33.03 14.88
CA ALA A 147 -26.88 33.13 15.38
C ALA A 147 -26.55 34.56 15.85
N LYS A 148 -27.02 35.58 15.12
CA LYS A 148 -26.83 36.98 15.46
C LYS A 148 -27.56 37.37 16.75
N MET A 149 -28.80 36.94 16.94
CA MET A 149 -29.55 37.19 18.19
C MET A 149 -28.85 36.54 19.39
N ALA A 150 -28.39 35.28 19.26
CA ALA A 150 -27.61 34.64 20.31
C ALA A 150 -26.29 35.39 20.61
N GLN A 151 -25.67 36.01 19.60
CA GLN A 151 -24.46 36.80 19.78
C GLN A 151 -24.74 38.17 20.43
N ASP A 152 -25.84 38.83 20.07
CA ASP A 152 -26.28 40.10 20.65
C ASP A 152 -26.77 39.91 22.10
N ASP A 153 -27.43 38.79 22.41
CA ASP A 153 -27.83 38.40 23.77
C ASP A 153 -26.60 38.14 24.66
N ILE A 154 -25.57 37.48 24.12
CA ILE A 154 -24.30 37.26 24.82
C ILE A 154 -23.54 38.58 25.02
N SER A 155 -23.53 39.48 24.02
CA SER A 155 -22.83 40.77 24.11
C SER A 155 -23.58 41.81 24.95
N GLY A 156 -24.91 41.71 25.04
CA GLY A 156 -25.77 42.58 25.84
C GLY A 156 -25.95 42.10 27.28
N SER A 157 -25.63 40.83 27.57
CA SER A 157 -25.64 40.26 28.92
C SER A 157 -24.72 41.05 29.86
N ASP A 158 -25.27 41.49 30.99
CA ASP A 158 -24.56 42.17 32.07
C ASP A 158 -23.32 41.41 32.54
N ALA A 159 -23.24 40.10 32.29
CA ALA A 159 -22.06 39.28 32.56
C ALA A 159 -20.82 39.71 31.73
N VAL A 160 -20.99 40.09 30.46
CA VAL A 160 -19.88 40.52 29.59
C VAL A 160 -19.45 41.95 29.91
N LYS A 161 -20.39 42.83 30.25
CA LYS A 161 -20.07 44.19 30.75
C LYS A 161 -19.30 44.11 32.07
N ARG A 162 -19.74 43.28 33.02
CA ARG A 162 -19.04 43.01 34.29
C ARG A 162 -17.66 42.38 34.08
N LEU A 163 -17.50 41.50 33.09
CA LEU A 163 -16.19 40.94 32.72
C LEU A 163 -15.26 42.00 32.11
N SER A 164 -15.80 42.95 31.33
CA SER A 164 -15.01 44.06 30.77
C SER A 164 -14.60 45.08 31.84
N GLU A 165 -15.49 45.40 32.79
CA GLU A 165 -15.22 46.25 33.95
C GLU A 165 -14.18 45.62 34.88
N ARG A 166 -14.30 44.31 35.15
CA ARG A 166 -13.35 43.55 35.97
C ARG A 166 -11.96 43.41 35.34
N LYS A 167 -11.87 43.50 34.01
CA LYS A 167 -10.59 43.51 33.30
C LYS A 167 -9.92 44.89 33.35
N ASN A 168 -10.70 45.97 33.31
CA ASN A 168 -10.20 47.34 33.47
C ASN A 168 -9.77 47.65 34.91
N SER A 169 -10.38 47.02 35.92
CA SER A 169 -9.97 47.16 37.34
C SER A 169 -8.71 46.38 37.72
N PHE A 170 -8.15 45.56 36.82
CA PHE A 170 -6.94 44.77 37.07
C PHE A 170 -5.68 45.40 36.40
N VAL A 171 -5.86 46.51 35.67
CA VAL A 171 -4.81 47.23 34.93
C VAL A 171 -4.44 48.57 35.60
N GLN A 172 -5.01 48.85 36.78
CA GLN A 172 -4.65 49.99 37.64
C GLN A 172 -3.98 49.45 38.91
#